data_AF-A0A4Q8D1F2-F1
#
_entry.id   AF-A0A4Q8D1F2-F1
#
_cell.length_a   1.000
_cell.length_b   1.000
_cell.length_c   1.000
_cell.angle_alpha   90.00
_cell.angle_beta   90.00
_cell.angle_gamma   90.00
#
_symmetry.space_group_name_H-M   'P 1'
#
loop_
_entity.id
_entity.type
_entity.pdbx_description
1 polymer ?
#
loop_
_entity_poly.entity_id
_entity_poly.type
_entity_poly.pdbx_seq_one_letter_code
_entity_poly.pdbx_strand_id
1 'polypeptide(L)'
;MKKGLLAAGLALALITPLAQADQAAVDRLREAGFPLTPEAEAEVLAAPADQVGSVLSRLVDQAVRANPAGAGDIVSSAVTAEPGQAAAITAVAVAAVPNQAAAVTSAAVTAAPDAAADIAAAAVGSAPEAADSIRQAAINSAPDQAANIQAASGDAQRESQQTSQTMNQGNANLSGDDVSDNVASDN
;
A
#
# COMPACT_ATOMS: atom_id res chain seq x y z
N MET A 1 -9.75 -12.48 70.18
CA MET A 1 -10.17 -11.35 69.31
C MET A 1 -9.02 -10.35 69.39
N LYS A 2 -8.20 -10.08 68.37
CA LYS A 2 -8.51 -9.41 67.09
C LYS A 2 -7.50 -9.89 66.03
N LYS A 3 -8.00 -10.04 64.80
CA LYS A 3 -7.31 -10.53 63.61
C LYS A 3 -6.46 -9.40 63.01
N GLY A 4 -5.21 -9.68 62.66
CA GLY A 4 -4.38 -8.81 61.81
C GLY A 4 -4.07 -9.54 60.51
N LEU A 5 -4.93 -9.37 59.50
CA LEU A 5 -4.62 -9.66 58.11
C LEU A 5 -3.72 -8.52 57.60
N LEU A 6 -2.55 -8.84 57.06
CA LEU A 6 -1.86 -8.01 56.07
C LEU A 6 -1.57 -8.88 54.86
N ALA A 7 -2.51 -8.81 53.93
CA ALA A 7 -2.31 -9.10 52.52
C ALA A 7 -1.53 -7.93 51.90
N ALA A 8 -0.57 -8.22 51.01
CA ALA A 8 -0.19 -7.43 49.84
C ALA A 8 1.14 -7.95 49.24
N GLY A 9 1.13 -9.18 48.71
CA GLY A 9 2.10 -9.59 47.70
C GLY A 9 1.43 -9.43 46.35
N LEU A 10 1.49 -8.22 45.81
CA LEU A 10 0.88 -7.83 44.54
C LEU A 10 1.42 -8.70 43.39
N ALA A 11 0.56 -9.58 42.87
CA ALA A 11 0.77 -10.27 41.61
C ALA A 11 0.25 -9.38 40.47
N LEU A 12 1.17 -8.80 39.68
CA LEU A 12 1.05 -8.35 38.27
C LEU A 12 2.40 -7.67 37.94
N ALA A 13 3.12 -7.97 36.86
CA ALA A 13 2.62 -8.06 35.51
C ALA A 13 3.48 -9.02 34.67
N LEU A 14 2.80 -9.79 33.83
CA LEU A 14 3.41 -10.49 32.71
C LEU A 14 4.26 -9.50 31.90
N ILE A 15 5.55 -9.78 31.77
CA ILE A 15 6.42 -9.12 30.79
C ILE A 15 6.02 -9.70 29.44
N THR A 16 4.93 -9.18 28.87
CA THR A 16 4.45 -9.62 27.55
C THR A 16 5.45 -9.15 26.49
N PRO A 17 5.92 -10.04 25.60
CA PRO A 17 6.85 -9.70 24.51
C PRO A 17 6.22 -8.89 23.37
N LEU A 18 4.97 -8.43 23.50
CA LEU A 18 4.25 -7.73 22.43
C LEU A 18 4.88 -6.37 22.09
N ALA A 19 5.43 -5.63 23.06
CA ALA A 19 6.01 -4.29 22.83
C ALA A 19 7.33 -4.29 22.02
N GLN A 20 7.96 -5.44 21.79
CA GLN A 20 9.26 -5.51 21.11
C GLN A 20 9.11 -5.44 19.58
N ALA A 21 8.04 -6.01 19.02
CA ALA A 21 7.84 -6.03 17.57
C ALA A 21 7.54 -4.62 17.02
N ASP A 22 6.75 -3.84 17.77
CA ASP A 22 6.33 -2.51 17.35
C ASP A 22 7.48 -1.49 17.47
N GLN A 23 8.33 -1.63 18.50
CA GLN A 23 9.55 -0.85 18.60
C GLN A 23 10.53 -1.16 17.47
N ALA A 24 10.67 -2.44 17.10
CA ALA A 24 11.51 -2.83 15.98
C ALA A 24 11.01 -2.29 14.62
N ALA A 25 9.70 -2.07 14.46
CA ALA A 25 9.15 -1.40 13.28
C ALA A 25 9.51 0.09 13.25
N VAL A 26 9.34 0.79 14.38
CA VAL A 26 9.74 2.21 14.50
C VAL A 26 11.24 2.39 14.26
N ASP A 27 12.07 1.53 14.86
CA ASP A 27 13.52 1.60 14.74
C ASP A 27 13.95 1.39 13.28
N ARG A 28 13.38 0.39 12.59
CA ARG A 28 13.64 0.17 11.15
C ARG A 28 13.22 1.35 10.29
N LEU A 29 12.06 1.96 10.55
CA LEU A 29 11.60 3.15 9.82
C LEU A 29 12.53 4.35 10.04
N ARG A 30 13.02 4.55 11.27
CA ARG A 30 14.00 5.61 11.58
C ARG A 30 15.35 5.34 10.94
N GLU A 31 15.85 4.11 11.01
CA GLU A 31 17.11 3.70 10.39
C GLU A 31 17.05 3.86 8.86
N ALA A 32 15.90 3.56 8.25
CA ALA A 32 15.67 3.78 6.83
C ALA A 32 15.45 5.24 6.44
N GLY A 33 15.35 6.17 7.41
CA GLY A 33 15.17 7.60 7.17
C GLY A 33 13.75 8.03 6.83
N PHE A 34 12.74 7.21 7.13
CA PHE A 34 11.34 7.58 6.90
C PHE A 34 10.95 8.78 7.79
N PRO A 35 10.22 9.78 7.27
CA PRO A 35 9.86 10.99 8.03
C PRO A 35 8.76 10.70 9.06
N LEU A 36 9.12 10.00 10.14
CA LEU A 36 8.26 9.73 11.29
C LEU A 36 8.10 10.99 12.16
N THR A 37 6.86 11.44 12.34
CA THR A 37 6.51 12.40 13.41
C THR A 37 6.32 11.68 14.75
N PRO A 38 6.39 12.38 15.89
CA PRO A 38 6.12 11.78 17.20
C PRO A 38 4.72 11.13 17.30
N GLU A 39 3.73 11.73 16.63
CA GLU A 39 2.36 11.20 16.58
C GLU A 39 2.28 9.92 15.74
N ALA A 40 2.95 9.90 14.58
CA ALA A 40 3.02 8.73 13.71
C ALA A 40 3.73 7.55 14.41
N GLU A 41 4.79 7.83 15.16
CA GLU A 41 5.48 6.84 15.97
C GLU A 41 4.58 6.27 17.06
N ALA A 42 3.85 7.12 17.79
CA ALA A 42 2.89 6.67 18.79
C ALA A 42 1.80 5.79 18.16
N GLU A 43 1.39 6.09 16.93
CA GLU A 43 0.44 5.28 16.18
C GLU A 43 1.01 3.92 15.79
N VAL A 44 2.24 3.86 15.29
CA VAL A 44 2.92 2.59 14.97
C VAL A 44 3.11 1.75 16.23
N LEU A 45 3.49 2.36 17.36
CA LEU A 45 3.67 1.68 18.64
C LEU A 45 2.35 1.19 19.25
N ALA A 46 1.23 1.87 18.96
CA ALA A 46 -0.09 1.47 19.44
C ALA A 46 -0.79 0.47 18.52
N ALA A 47 -0.29 0.31 17.29
CA ALA A 47 -0.84 -0.61 16.32
C ALA A 47 -0.50 -2.06 16.72
N PRO A 48 -1.45 -3.00 16.68
CA PRO A 48 -1.08 -4.40 16.78
C PRO A 48 -0.28 -4.82 15.55
N ALA A 49 0.59 -5.82 15.72
CA ALA A 49 1.57 -6.24 14.70
C ALA A 49 0.94 -6.54 13.31
N ASP A 50 -0.28 -7.09 13.27
CA ASP A 50 -1.01 -7.38 12.03
C ASP A 50 -1.57 -6.12 11.32
N GLN A 51 -1.61 -4.98 12.01
CA GLN A 51 -2.09 -3.69 11.49
C GLN A 51 -0.96 -2.69 11.20
N VAL A 52 0.29 -2.98 11.56
CA VAL A 52 1.44 -2.11 11.28
C VAL A 52 1.55 -1.78 9.80
N GLY A 53 1.30 -2.76 8.92
CA GLY A 53 1.28 -2.54 7.47
C GLY A 53 0.25 -1.50 7.03
N SER A 54 -0.98 -1.54 7.59
CA SER A 54 -2.03 -0.58 7.27
C SER A 54 -1.72 0.81 7.82
N VAL A 55 -1.12 0.91 9.00
CA VAL A 55 -0.65 2.19 9.56
C VAL A 55 0.44 2.77 8.67
N LEU A 56 1.45 1.98 8.29
CA LEU A 56 2.53 2.43 7.42
C LEU A 56 2.00 2.93 6.07
N SER A 57 1.08 2.20 5.43
CA SER A 57 0.44 2.67 4.20
C SER A 57 -0.20 4.05 4.35
N ARG A 58 -0.91 4.30 5.45
CA ARG A 58 -1.52 5.61 5.71
C ARG A 58 -0.47 6.69 5.94
N LEU A 59 0.59 6.39 6.70
CA LEU A 59 1.68 7.33 6.95
C LEU A 59 2.42 7.69 5.65
N VAL A 60 2.65 6.71 4.76
CA VAL A 60 3.22 6.93 3.43
C VAL A 60 2.32 7.86 2.61
N ASP A 61 1.00 7.60 2.55
CA ASP A 61 0.05 8.48 1.83
C ASP A 61 0.16 9.93 2.34
N GLN A 62 0.12 10.11 3.66
CA GLN A 62 0.21 11.44 4.30
C GLN A 62 1.55 12.13 3.98
N ALA A 63 2.67 11.43 4.16
CA ALA A 63 4.00 11.97 3.92
C ALA A 63 4.21 12.35 2.45
N VAL A 64 3.78 11.48 1.53
CA VAL A 64 3.87 11.70 0.09
C VAL A 64 2.99 12.88 -0.36
N ARG A 65 1.77 13.02 0.18
CA ARG A 65 0.91 14.18 -0.12
C ARG A 65 1.48 15.49 0.44
N ALA A 66 2.12 15.43 1.60
CA ALA A 66 2.76 16.60 2.22
C ALA A 66 4.03 17.03 1.47
N ASN A 67 4.77 16.09 0.89
CA ASN A 67 5.95 16.36 0.08
C ASN A 67 5.98 15.53 -1.21
N PRO A 68 5.19 15.90 -2.24
CA PRO A 68 5.17 15.17 -3.49
C PRO A 68 6.56 15.06 -4.11
N ALA A 69 7.34 16.14 -4.12
CA ALA A 69 8.68 16.16 -4.72
C ALA A 69 9.66 15.15 -4.08
N GLY A 70 9.44 14.78 -2.81
CA GLY A 70 10.23 13.77 -2.10
C GLY A 70 9.59 12.38 -2.07
N ALA A 71 8.54 12.11 -2.87
CA ALA A 71 7.82 10.85 -2.82
C ALA A 71 8.70 9.62 -3.06
N GLY A 72 9.70 9.73 -3.95
CA GLY A 72 10.66 8.65 -4.20
C GLY A 72 11.48 8.30 -2.95
N ASP A 73 11.99 9.30 -2.23
CA ASP A 73 12.76 9.08 -1.01
C ASP A 73 11.90 8.48 0.10
N ILE A 74 10.69 9.01 0.30
CA ILE A 74 9.73 8.51 1.30
C ILE A 74 9.42 7.03 1.05
N VAL A 75 9.17 6.66 -0.20
CA VAL A 75 8.89 5.28 -0.58
C VAL A 75 10.14 4.41 -0.43
N SER A 76 11.30 4.87 -0.89
CA SER A 76 12.57 4.15 -0.71
C SER A 76 12.82 3.80 0.77
N SER A 77 12.66 4.77 1.66
CA SER A 77 12.79 4.58 3.10
C SER A 77 11.76 3.60 3.65
N ALA A 78 10.48 3.75 3.30
CA ALA A 78 9.43 2.86 3.78
C ALA A 78 9.63 1.41 3.29
N VAL A 79 10.00 1.22 2.03
CA VAL A 79 10.25 -0.10 1.42
C VAL A 79 11.51 -0.74 2.00
N THR A 80 12.56 0.04 2.26
CA THR A 80 13.78 -0.46 2.93
C THR A 80 13.46 -0.96 4.33
N ALA A 81 12.61 -0.26 5.08
CA ALA A 81 12.19 -0.69 6.41
C ALA A 81 11.27 -1.91 6.39
N GLU A 82 10.34 -1.98 5.43
CA GLU A 82 9.32 -3.02 5.29
C GLU A 82 9.27 -3.59 3.85
N PRO A 83 10.28 -4.39 3.44
CA PRO A 83 10.34 -4.90 2.07
C PRO A 83 9.17 -5.82 1.72
N GLY A 84 8.59 -6.51 2.71
CA GLY A 84 7.37 -7.32 2.54
C GLY A 84 6.13 -6.49 2.16
N GLN A 85 6.14 -5.18 2.41
CA GLN A 85 5.04 -4.27 2.11
C GLN A 85 5.27 -3.44 0.83
N ALA A 86 6.32 -3.73 0.06
CA ALA A 86 6.79 -2.86 -1.03
C ALA A 86 5.72 -2.53 -2.07
N ALA A 87 4.95 -3.53 -2.51
CA ALA A 87 3.87 -3.35 -3.47
C ALA A 87 2.75 -2.45 -2.93
N ALA A 88 2.33 -2.65 -1.67
CA ALA A 88 1.28 -1.86 -1.03
C ALA A 88 1.71 -0.40 -0.80
N ILE A 89 2.95 -0.19 -0.33
CA ILE A 89 3.55 1.14 -0.17
C ILE A 89 3.59 1.87 -1.52
N THR A 90 4.05 1.18 -2.56
CA THR A 90 4.15 1.76 -3.91
C THR A 90 2.77 2.14 -4.45
N ALA A 91 1.78 1.25 -4.39
CA ALA A 91 0.42 1.53 -4.86
C ALA A 91 -0.16 2.78 -4.20
N VAL A 92 -0.02 2.89 -2.88
CA VAL A 92 -0.51 4.04 -2.12
C VAL A 92 0.19 5.33 -2.53
N ALA A 93 1.52 5.31 -2.63
CA ALA A 93 2.28 6.49 -3.05
C ALA A 93 1.98 6.90 -4.50
N VAL A 94 1.86 5.94 -5.41
CA VAL A 94 1.49 6.20 -6.82
C VAL A 94 0.08 6.79 -6.91
N ALA A 95 -0.88 6.27 -6.15
CA ALA A 95 -2.23 6.83 -6.10
C ALA A 95 -2.26 8.24 -5.51
N ALA A 96 -1.36 8.56 -4.56
CA ALA A 96 -1.23 9.89 -3.98
C ALA A 96 -0.61 10.91 -4.96
N VAL A 97 0.38 10.49 -5.76
CA VAL A 97 1.10 11.35 -6.71
C VAL A 97 1.27 10.67 -8.08
N PRO A 98 0.20 10.50 -8.88
CA PRO A 98 0.24 9.76 -10.14
C PRO A 98 1.25 10.33 -11.14
N ASN A 99 1.46 11.65 -11.13
CA ASN A 99 2.46 12.32 -11.96
C ASN A 99 3.91 11.89 -11.68
N GLN A 100 4.17 11.25 -10.52
CA GLN A 100 5.48 10.76 -10.12
C GLN A 100 5.56 9.23 -10.09
N ALA A 101 4.59 8.54 -10.69
CA ALA A 101 4.48 7.09 -10.61
C ALA A 101 5.76 6.36 -11.04
N ALA A 102 6.40 6.79 -12.13
CA ALA A 102 7.66 6.19 -12.59
C ALA A 102 8.82 6.38 -11.60
N ALA A 103 8.95 7.58 -11.01
CA ALA A 103 10.00 7.88 -10.04
C ALA A 103 9.80 7.10 -8.74
N VAL A 104 8.56 7.05 -8.24
CA VAL A 104 8.16 6.26 -7.08
C VAL A 104 8.43 4.77 -7.30
N THR A 105 8.05 4.24 -8.47
CA THR A 105 8.29 2.83 -8.82
C THR A 105 9.78 2.53 -8.87
N SER A 106 10.58 3.38 -9.51
CA SER A 106 12.04 3.20 -9.58
C SER A 106 12.67 3.13 -8.18
N ALA A 107 12.26 4.03 -7.29
CA ALA A 107 12.75 4.07 -5.91
C ALA A 107 12.37 2.79 -5.13
N ALA A 108 11.11 2.36 -5.23
CA ALA A 108 10.64 1.13 -4.61
C ALA A 108 11.37 -0.12 -5.13
N VAL A 109 11.52 -0.25 -6.45
CA VAL A 109 12.23 -1.39 -7.07
C VAL A 109 13.72 -1.40 -6.67
N THR A 110 14.35 -0.23 -6.56
CA THR A 110 15.74 -0.14 -6.10
C THR A 110 15.88 -0.61 -4.65
N ALA A 111 14.91 -0.28 -3.80
CA ALA A 111 14.90 -0.69 -2.39
C ALA A 111 14.55 -2.17 -2.20
N ALA A 112 13.70 -2.75 -3.05
CA ALA A 112 13.29 -4.15 -2.99
C ALA A 112 13.29 -4.80 -4.40
N PRO A 113 14.47 -5.11 -4.97
CA PRO A 113 14.58 -5.63 -6.34
C PRO A 113 13.94 -7.01 -6.51
N ASP A 114 13.91 -7.82 -5.45
CA ASP A 114 13.25 -9.13 -5.48
C ASP A 114 11.71 -9.02 -5.63
N ALA A 115 11.13 -7.89 -5.25
CA ALA A 115 9.70 -7.59 -5.37
C ALA A 115 9.36 -6.77 -6.63
N ALA A 116 10.29 -6.60 -7.57
CA ALA A 116 10.14 -5.65 -8.68
C ALA A 116 8.89 -5.88 -9.54
N ALA A 117 8.52 -7.13 -9.79
CA ALA A 117 7.34 -7.48 -10.58
C ALA A 117 6.04 -7.06 -9.87
N ASP A 118 5.93 -7.35 -8.58
CA ASP A 118 4.75 -7.00 -7.76
C ASP A 118 4.64 -5.49 -7.58
N ILE A 119 5.77 -4.80 -7.37
CA ILE A 119 5.86 -3.34 -7.30
C ILE A 119 5.35 -2.71 -8.61
N ALA A 120 5.83 -3.19 -9.75
CA ALA A 120 5.41 -2.68 -11.05
C ALA A 120 3.92 -2.93 -11.32
N ALA A 121 3.41 -4.13 -11.00
CA ALA A 121 1.99 -4.45 -11.15
C ALA A 121 1.11 -3.56 -10.27
N ALA A 122 1.49 -3.37 -9.01
CA ALA A 122 0.78 -2.51 -8.07
C ALA A 122 0.77 -1.04 -8.53
N ALA A 123 1.91 -0.53 -8.99
CA ALA A 123 2.02 0.82 -9.54
C ALA A 123 1.15 1.01 -10.79
N VAL A 124 1.16 0.06 -11.73
CA VAL A 124 0.31 0.10 -12.93
C VAL A 124 -1.17 0.04 -12.57
N GLY A 125 -1.56 -0.79 -11.60
CA GLY A 125 -2.93 -0.83 -11.10
C GLY A 125 -3.40 0.52 -10.54
N SER A 126 -2.50 1.26 -9.86
CA SER A 126 -2.80 2.58 -9.30
C SER A 126 -2.75 3.72 -10.32
N ALA A 127 -1.93 3.62 -11.37
CA ALA A 127 -1.80 4.62 -12.42
C ALA A 127 -1.71 3.98 -13.82
N PRO A 128 -2.82 3.42 -14.35
CA PRO A 128 -2.82 2.69 -15.61
C PRO A 128 -2.46 3.56 -16.82
N GLU A 129 -2.71 4.88 -16.75
CA GLU A 129 -2.30 5.84 -17.77
C GLU A 129 -0.77 6.00 -17.86
N ALA A 130 -0.04 5.69 -16.77
CA ALA A 130 1.41 5.75 -16.69
C ALA A 130 2.08 4.36 -16.85
N ALA A 131 1.34 3.35 -17.30
CA ALA A 131 1.82 1.96 -17.27
C ALA A 131 3.15 1.74 -18.00
N ASP A 132 3.34 2.37 -19.17
CA ASP A 132 4.57 2.21 -19.94
C ASP A 132 5.78 2.87 -19.27
N SER A 133 5.61 4.05 -18.68
CA SER A 133 6.69 4.74 -17.97
C SER A 133 7.04 4.05 -16.66
N ILE A 134 6.04 3.53 -15.93
CA ILE A 134 6.22 2.68 -14.74
C ILE A 134 7.02 1.43 -15.10
N ARG A 135 6.63 0.71 -16.16
CA ARG A 135 7.30 -0.52 -16.59
C ARG A 135 8.75 -0.27 -16.98
N GLN A 136 9.02 0.79 -17.75
CA GLN A 136 10.37 1.17 -18.12
C GLN A 136 11.21 1.53 -16.90
N ALA A 137 10.67 2.30 -15.97
CA ALA A 137 11.36 2.65 -14.73
C ALA A 137 11.71 1.39 -13.91
N ALA A 138 10.76 0.47 -13.73
CA ALA A 138 10.99 -0.78 -13.02
C ALA A 138 12.06 -1.66 -13.70
N ILE A 139 12.01 -1.82 -15.02
CA ILE A 139 13.00 -2.61 -15.78
C ILE A 139 14.40 -1.99 -15.67
N ASN A 140 14.50 -0.66 -15.72
CA ASN A 140 15.78 0.02 -15.59
C ASN A 140 16.39 -0.18 -14.20
N SER A 141 15.56 -0.24 -13.15
CA SER A 141 16.01 -0.46 -11.78
C SER A 141 16.30 -1.93 -11.45
N ALA A 142 15.63 -2.88 -12.13
CA ALA A 142 15.83 -4.32 -11.96
C ALA A 142 15.84 -5.05 -13.33
N PRO A 143 16.92 -4.92 -14.12
CA PRO A 143 16.98 -5.47 -15.48
C PRO A 143 16.87 -7.00 -15.51
N ASP A 144 17.36 -7.69 -14.47
CA ASP A 144 17.27 -9.14 -14.35
C ASP A 144 15.83 -9.63 -14.18
N GLN A 145 14.92 -8.76 -13.72
CA GLN A 145 13.50 -9.05 -13.54
C GLN A 145 12.64 -8.62 -14.73
N ALA A 146 13.24 -8.17 -15.84
CA ALA A 146 12.51 -7.52 -16.93
C ALA A 146 11.35 -8.35 -17.49
N ALA A 147 11.54 -9.66 -17.68
CA ALA A 147 10.48 -10.54 -18.17
C ALA A 147 9.31 -10.66 -17.17
N ASN A 148 9.62 -10.79 -15.87
CA ASN A 148 8.62 -10.88 -14.81
C ASN A 148 7.84 -9.57 -14.67
N ILE A 149 8.55 -8.43 -14.73
CA ILE A 149 7.95 -7.10 -14.72
C ILE A 149 7.00 -6.92 -15.90
N GLN A 150 7.41 -7.32 -17.12
CA GLN A 150 6.57 -7.21 -18.31
C GLN A 150 5.30 -8.04 -18.21
N ALA A 151 5.40 -9.27 -17.71
CA ALA A 151 4.25 -10.14 -17.49
C ALA A 151 3.29 -9.53 -16.45
N ALA A 152 3.78 -9.27 -15.23
CA ALA A 152 2.95 -8.82 -14.11
C ALA A 152 2.30 -7.45 -14.37
N SER A 153 3.05 -6.47 -14.88
CA SER A 153 2.50 -5.15 -15.22
C SER A 153 1.57 -5.20 -16.43
N GLY A 154 1.79 -6.13 -17.38
CA GLY A 154 0.89 -6.35 -18.50
C GLY A 154 -0.45 -6.90 -18.06
N ASP A 155 -0.44 -7.85 -17.11
CA ASP A 155 -1.66 -8.44 -16.55
C ASP A 155 -2.46 -7.40 -15.74
N ALA A 156 -1.80 -6.64 -14.86
CA ALA A 156 -2.42 -5.54 -14.14
C ALA A 156 -3.07 -4.50 -15.08
N GLN A 157 -2.41 -4.16 -16.19
CA GLN A 157 -2.95 -3.22 -17.18
C GLN A 157 -4.18 -3.77 -17.90
N ARG A 158 -4.24 -5.09 -18.15
CA ARG A 158 -5.43 -5.73 -18.75
C ARG A 158 -6.60 -5.72 -17.77
N GLU A 159 -6.34 -6.00 -16.50
CA GLU A 159 -7.34 -5.97 -15.43
C GLU A 159 -7.97 -4.58 -15.27
N SER A 160 -7.15 -3.52 -15.27
CA SER A 160 -7.63 -2.13 -15.24
C SER A 160 -8.53 -1.78 -16.44
N GLN A 161 -8.17 -2.27 -17.63
CA GLN A 161 -8.98 -2.07 -18.85
C GLN A 161 -10.30 -2.85 -18.83
N GLN A 162 -10.28 -4.10 -18.36
CA GLN A 162 -11.48 -4.92 -18.24
C GLN A 162 -12.46 -4.31 -17.24
N THR A 163 -11.97 -3.85 -16.09
CA THR A 163 -12.80 -3.19 -15.07
C THR A 163 -13.50 -1.96 -15.68
N SER A 164 -12.78 -1.17 -16.47
CA SER A 164 -13.34 -0.01 -17.17
C SER A 164 -14.41 -0.39 -18.21
N GLN A 165 -14.19 -1.49 -18.95
CA GLN A 165 -15.15 -2.00 -19.93
C GLN A 165 -16.41 -2.58 -19.29
N THR A 166 -16.29 -3.29 -18.16
CA THR A 166 -17.43 -3.83 -17.41
C THR A 166 -18.27 -2.71 -16.80
N MET A 167 -17.65 -1.67 -16.24
CA MET A 167 -18.39 -0.51 -15.73
C MET A 167 -19.16 0.21 -16.84
N ASN A 168 -18.56 0.35 -18.03
CA ASN A 168 -19.24 0.98 -19.16
C ASN A 168 -20.43 0.15 -19.67
N GLN A 169 -20.31 -1.18 -19.69
CA GLN A 169 -21.39 -2.09 -20.11
C GLN A 169 -22.53 -2.19 -19.07
N GLY A 170 -22.21 -2.19 -17.78
CA GLY A 170 -23.22 -2.22 -16.72
C GLY A 170 -24.14 -0.98 -16.73
N ASN A 171 -23.60 0.18 -17.11
CA ASN A 171 -24.37 1.42 -17.22
C ASN A 171 -25.26 1.46 -18.48
N ALA A 172 -24.79 0.86 -19.59
CA ALA A 172 -25.57 0.75 -20.82
C ALA A 172 -26.79 -0.17 -20.68
N ASN A 173 -26.70 -1.23 -19.87
CA ASN A 173 -27.79 -2.18 -19.66
C ASN A 173 -28.92 -1.65 -18.74
N LEU A 174 -28.61 -0.73 -17.83
CA LEU A 174 -29.60 -0.11 -16.94
C LEU A 174 -30.45 0.97 -17.62
N SER A 175 -30.01 1.47 -18.78
CA SER A 175 -30.72 2.54 -19.51
C SER A 175 -31.60 2.01 -20.65
N GLY A 176 -31.62 0.69 -20.89
CA GLY A 176 -32.25 0.07 -22.06
C GLY A 176 -33.51 -0.78 -21.81
N ASP A 177 -33.88 -1.05 -20.55
CA ASP A 177 -34.91 -2.05 -20.19
C ASP A 177 -36.23 -1.48 -19.65
N ASP A 178 -36.48 -0.18 -19.83
CA ASP A 178 -37.78 0.44 -19.52
C ASP A 178 -38.28 1.18 -20.76
N VAL A 179 -39.41 0.73 -21.34
CA VAL A 179 -40.47 1.50 -22.04
C VAL A 179 -41.07 0.81 -23.29
N SER A 180 -40.57 -0.32 -23.79
CA SER A 180 -41.16 -0.94 -25.00
C SER A 180 -41.45 -2.43 -24.85
N ASP A 181 -42.52 -2.78 -24.14
CA ASP A 181 -43.45 -3.87 -24.52
C ASP A 181 -44.33 -4.30 -23.34
N ASN A 182 -45.34 -3.50 -23.00
CA ASN A 182 -46.57 -4.06 -22.44
C ASN A 182 -47.80 -3.17 -22.68
N VAL A 183 -48.04 -2.79 -23.93
CA VAL A 183 -49.42 -2.56 -24.38
C VAL A 183 -49.85 -3.80 -25.14
N ALA A 184 -50.31 -4.75 -24.33
CA ALA A 184 -51.11 -5.89 -24.71
C ALA A 184 -52.07 -5.50 -25.85
N SER A 185 -51.85 -6.15 -26.98
CA SER A 185 -52.91 -6.45 -27.94
C SER A 185 -53.89 -7.37 -27.22
N ASP A 186 -54.95 -6.82 -26.64
CA ASP A 186 -56.15 -7.60 -26.35
C ASP A 186 -57.40 -6.71 -26.47
N ASN A 187 -58.20 -7.09 -27.46
CA ASN A 187 -59.60 -6.75 -27.75
C ASN A 187 -59.94 -5.46 -28.51
#